data_AF-A0A842W0X6-F1
#
_entry.id   AF-A0A842W0X6-F1
#
_cell.length_a   1.000
_cell.length_b   1.000
_cell.length_c   1.000
_cell.angle_alpha   90.00
_cell.angle_beta   90.00
_cell.angle_gamma   90.00
#
_symmetry.space_group_name_H-M   'P 1'
#
loop_
_entity.id
_entity.type
_entity.pdbx_description
1 polymer ?
#
loop_
_entity_poly.entity_id
_entity_poly.type
_entity_poly.pdbx_seq_one_letter_code
_entity_poly.pdbx_strand_id
1 'polypeptide(L)'
;MSYIPKYILKRMLPKDCVKSVEGGGIEIQMVNVISPITIDEVPDNLLDYVEVKLDGKDLPDETLNKIEISFEGEVYQLDNAKDALGKTIPVGGKLNLKVPDLGLAAGEEHEVEVTIKTNNPINIKVKRTIQ
;
A
#
# COMPACT_ATOMS: atom_id res chain seq x y z
N MET A 1 -10.15 -14.33 10.76
CA MET A 1 -9.10 -13.35 11.06
C MET A 1 -7.76 -13.97 10.71
N SER A 2 -7.13 -13.52 9.62
CA SER A 2 -5.75 -13.90 9.32
C SER A 2 -4.84 -13.11 10.27
N TYR A 3 -4.35 -13.74 11.34
CA TYR A 3 -3.50 -13.08 12.32
C TYR A 3 -2.06 -13.14 11.84
N ILE A 4 -1.65 -12.15 11.03
CA ILE A 4 -0.25 -11.98 10.65
C ILE A 4 0.55 -11.68 11.93
N PRO A 5 1.54 -12.52 12.30
CA PRO A 5 2.29 -12.31 13.53
C PRO A 5 2.97 -10.92 13.56
N LYS A 6 3.03 -10.28 14.74
CA LYS A 6 3.62 -8.93 14.89
C LYS A 6 5.04 -8.80 14.31
N TYR A 7 5.84 -9.87 14.36
CA TYR A 7 7.20 -9.86 13.80
C TYR A 7 7.21 -9.92 12.27
N ILE A 8 6.19 -10.52 11.65
CA ILE A 8 5.96 -10.51 10.19
C ILE A 8 5.52 -9.12 9.76
N LEU A 9 4.57 -8.50 10.48
CA LEU A 9 4.12 -7.12 10.22
C LEU A 9 5.28 -6.11 10.27
N LYS A 10 6.19 -6.24 11.24
CA LYS A 10 7.40 -5.39 11.32
C LYS A 10 8.37 -5.57 10.15
N ARG A 11 8.37 -6.74 9.51
CA ARG A 11 9.19 -7.03 8.33
C ARG A 11 8.49 -6.60 7.04
N MET A 12 7.15 -6.68 7.00
CA MET A 12 6.35 -6.19 5.89
C MET A 12 6.33 -4.67 5.82
N LEU A 13 6.26 -4.02 6.97
CA LEU A 13 6.23 -2.57 7.10
C LEU A 13 7.39 -2.12 8.02
N PRO A 14 8.59 -1.97 7.45
CA PRO A 14 9.75 -1.49 8.18
C PRO A 14 9.50 -0.09 8.78
N LYS A 15 10.38 0.39 9.66
CA LYS A 15 10.15 1.65 10.38
C LYS A 15 10.15 2.88 9.46
N ASP A 16 10.90 2.79 8.37
CA ASP A 16 11.09 3.76 7.29
C ASP A 16 10.16 3.49 6.10
N CYS A 17 9.10 2.70 6.30
CA CYS A 17 8.16 2.35 5.24
C CYS A 17 7.36 3.55 4.73
N VAL A 18 7.15 4.59 5.55
CA VAL A 18 6.39 5.78 5.14
C VAL A 18 7.35 6.95 4.93
N LYS A 19 7.36 7.49 3.72
CA LYS A 19 8.17 8.65 3.32
C LYS A 19 7.29 9.74 2.76
N SER A 20 7.69 10.99 2.97
CA SER A 20 7.10 12.12 2.25
C SER A 20 7.57 12.12 0.78
N VAL A 21 6.67 12.45 -0.15
CA VAL A 21 7.03 12.71 -1.55
C VAL A 21 6.87 14.20 -1.88
N GLU A 22 7.68 14.70 -2.81
CA GLU A 22 7.54 16.07 -3.32
C GLU A 22 6.10 16.30 -3.80
N GLY A 23 5.47 17.37 -3.30
CA GLY A 23 4.05 17.67 -3.53
C GLY A 23 3.11 17.32 -2.37
N GLY A 24 3.62 16.96 -1.18
CA GLY A 24 2.80 16.78 0.03
C GLY A 24 2.04 15.45 0.10
N GLY A 25 2.48 14.45 -0.67
CA GLY A 25 1.97 13.08 -0.59
C GLY A 25 2.84 12.18 0.29
N ILE A 26 2.47 10.91 0.38
CA ILE A 26 3.26 9.87 1.04
C ILE A 26 3.57 8.70 0.10
N GLU A 27 4.74 8.10 0.29
CA GLU A 27 5.10 6.81 -0.27
C GLU A 27 5.15 5.77 0.87
N ILE A 28 4.45 4.65 0.69
CA ILE A 28 4.40 3.54 1.62
C ILE A 28 5.05 2.32 0.96
N GLN A 29 6.24 1.96 1.41
CA GLN A 29 6.96 0.75 0.99
C GLN A 29 6.55 -0.46 1.83
N MET A 30 5.97 -1.46 1.19
CA MET A 30 5.65 -2.76 1.75
C MET A 30 6.60 -3.82 1.22
N VAL A 31 6.96 -4.78 2.06
CA VAL A 31 7.80 -5.93 1.69
C VAL A 31 6.96 -7.19 1.84
N ASN A 32 6.88 -8.02 0.80
CA ASN A 32 6.27 -9.32 0.93
C ASN A 32 7.19 -10.24 1.76
N VAL A 33 6.71 -10.78 2.88
CA VAL A 33 7.54 -11.66 3.75
C VAL A 33 6.85 -12.96 4.15
N ILE A 34 5.71 -13.28 3.53
CA ILE A 34 4.90 -14.46 3.88
C ILE A 34 5.07 -15.55 2.83
N SER A 35 4.52 -15.32 1.65
CA SER A 35 4.50 -16.26 0.52
C SER A 35 4.44 -15.48 -0.77
N PRO A 36 4.86 -16.04 -1.92
CA PRO A 36 4.64 -15.40 -3.20
C PRO A 36 3.16 -15.04 -3.36
N ILE A 37 2.88 -13.79 -3.77
CA ILE A 37 1.51 -13.31 -4.00
C ILE A 37 1.33 -13.22 -5.50
N THR A 38 0.58 -14.14 -6.07
CA THR A 38 0.20 -14.08 -7.48
C THR A 38 -0.96 -13.10 -7.63
N ILE A 39 -0.87 -12.23 -8.63
CA ILE A 39 -1.94 -11.34 -9.01
C ILE A 39 -2.82 -12.11 -10.01
N ASP A 40 -3.64 -13.01 -9.48
CA ASP A 40 -4.51 -13.87 -10.28
C ASP A 40 -5.74 -13.12 -10.80
N GLU A 41 -6.22 -12.14 -10.03
CA GLU A 41 -7.36 -11.29 -10.36
C GLU A 41 -7.04 -9.84 -10.00
N VAL A 42 -7.19 -8.94 -10.96
CA VAL A 42 -7.18 -7.50 -10.75
C VAL A 42 -8.58 -7.02 -11.06
N PRO A 43 -9.35 -6.52 -10.07
CA PRO A 43 -10.67 -5.97 -10.36
C PRO A 43 -10.55 -4.79 -11.32
N ASP A 44 -11.61 -4.52 -12.08
CA ASP A 44 -11.67 -3.39 -13.02
C ASP A 44 -11.43 -2.04 -12.31
N ASN A 45 -11.59 -1.98 -10.98
CA ASN A 45 -11.32 -0.83 -10.16
C ASN A 45 -10.43 -1.20 -8.96
N LEU A 46 -9.19 -0.68 -8.90
CA LEU A 46 -8.27 -0.87 -7.77
C LEU A 46 -8.84 -0.34 -6.44
N LEU A 47 -9.76 0.62 -6.50
CA LEU A 47 -10.47 1.18 -5.34
C LEU A 47 -11.30 0.13 -4.59
N ASP A 48 -11.80 -0.87 -5.32
CA ASP A 48 -12.55 -1.97 -4.72
C ASP A 48 -11.62 -2.95 -3.97
N TYR A 49 -10.31 -2.89 -4.26
CA TYR A 49 -9.31 -3.81 -3.73
C TYR A 49 -8.47 -3.23 -2.59
N VAL A 50 -8.24 -1.91 -2.57
CA VAL A 50 -7.39 -1.26 -1.56
C VAL A 50 -8.16 -0.13 -0.89
N GLU A 51 -8.41 -0.29 0.41
CA GLU A 51 -8.95 0.76 1.26
C GLU A 51 -7.81 1.32 2.11
N VAL A 52 -7.52 2.61 1.95
CA VAL A 52 -6.50 3.32 2.74
C VAL A 52 -7.19 4.34 3.62
N LYS A 53 -6.97 4.25 4.92
CA LYS A 53 -7.37 5.25 5.90
C LYS A 53 -6.15 5.89 6.52
N LEU A 54 -6.24 7.20 6.73
CA LEU A 54 -5.25 8.00 7.42
C LEU A 54 -5.89 8.63 8.65
N ASP A 55 -5.33 8.39 9.83
CA ASP A 55 -5.87 8.83 11.13
C ASP A 55 -7.36 8.49 11.32
N GLY A 56 -7.75 7.33 10.80
CA GLY A 56 -9.13 6.84 10.84
C GLY A 56 -10.09 7.51 9.86
N LYS A 57 -9.60 8.38 8.96
CA LYS A 57 -10.38 8.97 7.86
C LYS A 57 -10.08 8.28 6.54
N ASP A 58 -11.13 7.98 5.78
CA ASP A 58 -10.99 7.53 4.39
C ASP A 58 -10.36 8.64 3.54
N LEU A 59 -9.51 8.23 2.60
CA LEU A 59 -8.97 9.16 1.62
C LEU A 59 -10.06 9.56 0.61
N PRO A 60 -10.05 10.80 0.10
CA PRO A 60 -10.98 11.22 -0.95
C PRO A 60 -10.81 10.37 -2.22
N ASP A 61 -11.90 10.07 -2.91
CA ASP A 61 -11.88 9.28 -4.16
C ASP A 61 -10.95 9.90 -5.23
N GLU A 62 -10.83 11.22 -5.27
CA GLU A 62 -9.91 11.94 -6.18
C GLU A 62 -8.43 11.66 -5.88
N THR A 63 -8.10 11.42 -4.61
CA THR A 63 -6.75 11.03 -4.16
C THR A 63 -6.51 9.56 -4.43
N LEU A 64 -7.50 8.72 -4.17
CA LEU A 64 -7.40 7.28 -4.43
C LEU A 64 -7.19 6.99 -5.91
N ASN A 65 -7.81 7.77 -6.81
CA ASN A 65 -7.63 7.65 -8.26
C ASN A 65 -6.20 7.94 -8.75
N LYS A 66 -5.41 8.65 -7.94
CA LYS A 66 -4.02 9.03 -8.27
C LYS A 66 -3.00 8.16 -7.54
N ILE A 67 -3.45 7.11 -6.86
CA ILE A 67 -2.55 6.17 -6.19
C ILE A 67 -1.74 5.42 -7.23
N GLU A 68 -0.42 5.47 -7.07
CA GLU A 68 0.52 4.72 -7.87
C GLU A 68 1.03 3.52 -7.06
N ILE A 69 0.89 2.33 -7.59
CA ILE A 69 1.46 1.10 -7.04
C ILE A 69 2.67 0.76 -7.89
N SER A 70 3.87 0.76 -7.32
CA SER A 70 5.07 0.29 -8.01
C SER A 70 5.54 -1.05 -7.45
N PHE A 71 5.86 -1.97 -8.36
CA PHE A 71 6.40 -3.28 -8.03
C PHE A 71 7.38 -3.72 -9.13
N GLU A 72 8.56 -4.22 -8.73
CA GLU A 72 9.65 -4.62 -9.65
C GLU A 72 10.11 -3.55 -10.65
N GLY A 73 9.95 -2.26 -10.30
CA GLY A 73 10.32 -1.14 -11.14
C GLY A 73 9.26 -0.74 -12.16
N GLU A 74 8.15 -1.47 -12.21
CA GLU A 74 6.97 -1.09 -12.97
C GLU A 74 6.00 -0.29 -12.10
N VAL A 75 5.36 0.71 -12.71
CA VAL A 75 4.39 1.59 -12.03
C VAL A 75 3.01 1.29 -12.61
N TYR A 76 2.11 0.89 -11.72
CA TYR A 76 0.71 0.63 -11.98
C TYR A 76 -0.14 1.71 -11.34
N GLN A 77 -0.96 2.36 -12.14
CA GLN A 77 -2.08 3.20 -11.76
C GLN A 77 -3.39 2.43 -12.05
N LEU A 78 -4.54 3.01 -11.71
CA LEU A 78 -5.86 2.43 -12.04
C LEU A 78 -5.99 2.03 -13.51
N ASP A 79 -5.43 2.85 -14.40
CA ASP A 79 -5.61 2.72 -15.84
C ASP A 79 -4.87 1.53 -16.45
N ASN A 80 -3.78 1.06 -15.81
CA ASN A 80 -2.93 -0.03 -16.28
C ASN A 80 -2.82 -1.19 -15.27
N ALA A 81 -3.71 -1.23 -14.28
CA ALA A 81 -3.72 -2.27 -13.26
C ALA A 81 -3.82 -3.70 -13.87
N LYS A 82 -4.47 -3.84 -15.03
CA LYS A 82 -4.58 -5.09 -15.78
C LYS A 82 -3.23 -5.62 -16.27
N ASP A 83 -2.22 -4.76 -16.45
CA ASP A 83 -0.88 -5.17 -16.85
C ASP A 83 -0.12 -5.89 -15.71
N ALA A 84 -0.62 -5.79 -14.48
CA ALA A 84 -0.14 -6.54 -13.34
C ALA A 84 -0.69 -7.98 -13.27
N LEU A 85 -1.70 -8.33 -14.08
CA LEU A 85 -2.29 -9.68 -14.10
C LEU A 85 -1.25 -10.74 -14.47
N GLY A 86 -1.23 -11.83 -13.70
CA GLY A 86 -0.30 -12.93 -13.89
C GLY A 86 1.10 -12.68 -13.33
N LYS A 87 1.37 -11.49 -12.76
CA LYS A 87 2.63 -11.24 -12.06
C LYS A 87 2.61 -11.85 -10.68
N THR A 88 3.78 -12.29 -10.22
CA THR A 88 3.96 -12.86 -8.90
C THR A 88 4.89 -11.97 -8.11
N ILE A 89 4.44 -11.48 -6.96
CA ILE A 89 5.26 -10.76 -6.00
C ILE A 89 6.03 -11.80 -5.19
N PRO A 90 7.35 -12.00 -5.41
CA PRO A 90 8.11 -13.00 -4.68
C PRO A 90 8.26 -12.60 -3.20
N VAL A 91 8.62 -13.57 -2.35
CA VAL A 91 9.02 -13.27 -0.98
C VAL A 91 10.29 -12.41 -1.02
N GLY A 92 10.27 -11.28 -0.33
CA GLY A 92 11.30 -10.23 -0.39
C GLY A 92 10.99 -9.12 -1.40
N GLY A 93 9.99 -9.32 -2.27
CA GLY A 93 9.53 -8.32 -3.22
C GLY A 93 9.02 -7.07 -2.52
N LYS A 94 9.32 -5.90 -3.08
CA LYS A 94 8.91 -4.60 -2.54
C LYS A 94 7.78 -4.02 -3.38
N LEU A 95 6.72 -3.61 -2.73
CA LEU A 95 5.59 -2.90 -3.32
C LEU A 95 5.58 -1.49 -2.72
N ASN A 96 5.71 -0.45 -3.54
CA ASN A 96 5.60 0.93 -3.06
C ASN A 96 4.26 1.51 -3.49
N LEU A 97 3.48 1.95 -2.52
CA LEU A 97 2.21 2.62 -2.71
C LEU A 97 2.44 4.12 -2.54
N LYS A 98 2.31 4.91 -3.60
CA LYS A 98 2.45 6.36 -3.55
C LYS A 98 1.06 6.99 -3.60
N VAL A 99 0.75 7.74 -2.56
CA VAL A 99 -0.50 8.47 -2.40
C VAL A 99 -0.18 9.96 -2.50
N PRO A 100 -0.51 10.63 -3.61
CA PRO A 100 -0.21 12.04 -3.79
C PRO A 100 -1.17 12.92 -2.96
N ASP A 101 -0.72 14.14 -2.66
CA ASP A 101 -1.59 15.25 -2.21
C ASP A 101 -2.42 14.94 -0.95
N LEU A 102 -1.74 14.60 0.15
CA LEU A 102 -2.36 14.43 1.47
C LEU A 102 -2.14 15.62 2.41
N GLY A 103 -1.34 16.60 1.97
CA GLY A 103 -0.97 17.76 2.79
C GLY A 103 -0.16 17.40 4.03
N LEU A 104 0.46 16.22 4.07
CA LEU A 104 1.20 15.73 5.24
C LEU A 104 2.65 16.20 5.20
N ALA A 105 3.17 16.59 6.36
CA ALA A 105 4.55 17.02 6.51
C ALA A 105 5.45 15.91 7.05
N ALA A 106 6.72 15.91 6.62
CA ALA A 106 7.74 15.07 7.23
C ALA A 106 7.88 15.39 8.73
N GLY A 107 8.02 14.34 9.55
CA GLY A 107 8.11 14.44 11.01
C GLY A 107 6.78 14.29 11.75
N GLU A 108 5.64 14.25 11.05
CA GLU A 108 4.34 14.01 11.68
C GLU A 108 4.09 12.50 11.89
N GLU A 109 3.49 12.14 13.02
CA GLU A 109 3.13 10.76 13.34
C GLU A 109 1.67 10.51 12.98
N HIS A 110 1.46 9.63 12.00
CA HIS A 110 0.13 9.29 11.50
C HIS A 110 -0.16 7.80 11.65
N GLU A 111 -1.43 7.48 11.85
CA GLU A 111 -1.92 6.11 11.78
C GLU A 111 -2.41 5.81 10.35
N VAL A 112 -1.73 4.90 9.67
CA VAL A 112 -2.14 4.42 8.35
C VAL A 112 -2.80 3.06 8.52
N GLU A 113 -3.97 2.88 7.93
CA GLU A 113 -4.66 1.60 7.85
C GLU A 113 -4.85 1.25 6.37
N VAL A 114 -4.21 0.18 5.92
CA VAL A 114 -4.34 -0.34 4.56
C VAL A 114 -5.07 -1.67 4.64
N THR A 115 -6.23 -1.74 4.00
CA THR A 115 -7.00 -2.97 3.85
C THR A 115 -6.98 -3.40 2.41
N ILE A 116 -6.32 -4.53 2.13
CA ILE A 116 -6.32 -5.17 0.82
C ILE A 116 -7.44 -6.23 0.84
N LYS A 117 -8.54 -5.95 0.12
CA LYS A 117 -9.75 -6.77 0.01
C LYS A 117 -9.53 -7.88 -1.02
N THR A 118 -8.72 -8.88 -0.65
CA THR A 118 -8.54 -10.12 -1.44
C THR A 118 -9.43 -11.25 -0.90
N ASN A 119 -9.45 -12.42 -1.55
CA ASN A 119 -10.05 -13.66 -1.02
C ASN A 119 -9.61 -13.96 0.43
N ASN A 120 -8.41 -13.52 0.82
CA ASN A 120 -7.99 -13.40 2.21
C ASN A 120 -7.71 -11.92 2.53
N PRO A 121 -8.66 -11.18 3.10
CA PRO A 121 -8.49 -9.76 3.32
C PRO A 121 -7.36 -9.50 4.33
N ILE A 122 -6.42 -8.65 3.92
CA ILE A 122 -5.29 -8.24 4.74
C ILE A 122 -5.58 -6.82 5.21
N ASN A 123 -5.96 -6.66 6.49
CA ASN A 123 -6.03 -5.35 7.13
C ASN A 123 -4.74 -5.13 7.93
N ILE A 124 -4.04 -4.06 7.60
CA ILE A 124 -2.80 -3.66 8.27
C ILE A 124 -2.96 -2.25 8.81
N LYS A 125 -2.92 -2.12 10.14
CA LYS A 125 -2.98 -0.86 10.86
C LYS A 125 -1.63 -0.56 11.51
N VAL A 126 -1.07 0.59 11.21
CA VAL A 126 0.33 0.92 11.49
C VAL A 126 0.47 2.41 11.81
N LYS A 127 1.00 2.72 12.99
CA LYS A 127 1.41 4.08 13.35
C LYS A 127 2.88 4.31 13.00
N ARG A 128 3.17 5.33 12.21
CA ARG A 128 4.54 5.68 11.78
C ARG A 128 4.72 7.19 11.68
N THR A 129 5.94 7.62 11.95
CA THR A 129 6.42 8.97 11.65
C THR A 129 6.77 9.05 10.17
N ILE A 130 6.23 10.03 9.46
CA ILE A 130 6.58 10.31 8.07
C ILE A 130 8.05 10.74 8.04
N GLN A 131 8.87 10.04 7.25
CA GLN A 131 10.28 10.41 7.05
C GLN A 131 10.47 11.41 5.91
#